data_AF-A0A7Y3AK90-F1
#
_entry.id   AF-A0A7Y3AK90-F1
#
_cell.length_a   1.000
_cell.length_b   1.000
_cell.length_c   1.000
_cell.angle_alpha   90.00
_cell.angle_beta   90.00
_cell.angle_gamma   90.00
#
_symmetry.space_group_name_H-M   'P 1'
#
loop_
_entity.id
_entity.type
_entity.pdbx_description
1 polymer ?
#
loop_
_entity_poly.entity_id
_entity_poly.type
_entity_poly.pdbx_seq_one_letter_code
_entity_poly.pdbx_strand_id
1 'polypeptide(L)'
;MKFDVGLSKDRYNIVNSLFDVMITYRREDLAKASEAIQKAEAALSAKSNSEAEALIKEARSLIAALPISEADAVDGKFPGVFTSDVFKKRKKADAKVPQRQAEIEEKWDAFTKKNYADAESKAKQALAMLK
;
A
#
# COMPACT_ATOMS: atom_id res chain seq x y z
N MET A 1 -8.70 -12.22 -19.32
CA MET A 1 -9.47 -11.65 -18.20
C MET A 1 -10.60 -10.81 -18.77
N LYS A 2 -11.85 -10.97 -18.33
CA LYS A 2 -12.99 -10.16 -18.80
C LYS A 2 -13.28 -9.07 -17.76
N PHE A 3 -13.40 -7.82 -18.19
CA PHE A 3 -13.78 -6.74 -17.30
C PHE A 3 -15.20 -6.96 -16.76
N ASP A 4 -15.38 -6.78 -15.45
CA ASP A 4 -16.66 -6.87 -14.76
C ASP A 4 -17.00 -5.51 -14.13
N VAL A 5 -18.03 -4.85 -14.68
CA VAL A 5 -18.48 -3.52 -14.25
C VAL A 5 -19.12 -3.55 -12.87
N GLY A 6 -19.80 -4.64 -12.49
CA GLY A 6 -20.40 -4.81 -11.17
C GLY A 6 -19.31 -4.91 -10.11
N LEU A 7 -18.33 -5.77 -10.37
CA LEU A 7 -17.16 -5.94 -9.50
C LEU A 7 -16.38 -4.63 -9.32
N SER A 8 -16.18 -3.86 -10.40
CA SER A 8 -15.52 -2.56 -10.32
C SER A 8 -16.29 -1.56 -9.46
N LYS A 9 -17.62 -1.57 -9.54
CA LYS A 9 -18.48 -0.69 -8.74
C LYS A 9 -18.44 -1.05 -7.25
N ASP A 10 -18.47 -2.34 -6.93
CA ASP A 10 -18.48 -2.81 -5.55
C ASP A 10 -17.16 -2.53 -4.81
N ARG A 11 -16.05 -2.48 -5.55
CA ARG A 11 -14.71 -2.17 -5.02
C ARG A 11 -14.41 -0.68 -4.87
N TYR A 12 -15.23 0.22 -5.41
CA TYR A 12 -14.91 1.64 -5.53
C TYR A 12 -14.48 2.30 -4.20
N ASN A 13 -15.25 2.11 -3.13
CA ASN A 13 -14.93 2.73 -1.84
C ASN A 13 -13.75 2.07 -1.12
N ILE A 14 -13.53 0.78 -1.35
CA ILE A 14 -12.36 0.07 -0.81
C ILE A 14 -11.11 0.64 -1.46
N VAL A 15 -11.10 0.83 -2.79
CA VAL A 15 -9.97 1.44 -3.51
C VAL A 15 -9.68 2.85 -3.02
N ASN A 16 -10.71 3.67 -2.78
CA ASN A 16 -10.53 5.02 -2.23
C ASN A 16 -9.91 5.00 -0.83
N SER A 17 -10.37 4.12 0.06
CA SER A 17 -9.80 4.00 1.41
C SER A 17 -8.36 3.47 1.38
N LEU A 18 -8.07 2.48 0.53
CA LEU A 18 -6.70 2.01 0.30
C LEU A 18 -5.79 3.14 -0.19
N PHE A 19 -6.26 3.97 -1.12
CA PHE A 19 -5.51 5.12 -1.59
C PHE A 19 -5.20 6.10 -0.44
N ASP A 20 -6.20 6.41 0.39
CA ASP A 20 -5.98 7.31 1.52
C ASP A 20 -4.97 6.75 2.52
N VAL A 21 -5.11 5.48 2.92
CA VAL A 21 -4.20 4.87 3.89
C VAL A 21 -2.81 4.66 3.32
N MET A 22 -2.69 4.10 2.11
CA MET A 22 -1.41 3.69 1.55
C MET A 22 -0.64 4.84 0.91
N ILE A 23 -1.33 5.88 0.43
CA ILE A 23 -0.72 6.98 -0.33
C ILE A 23 -0.94 8.31 0.38
N THR A 24 -2.18 8.73 0.65
CA THR A 24 -2.44 10.06 1.23
C THR A 24 -1.78 10.22 2.60
N TYR A 25 -1.99 9.27 3.52
CA TYR A 25 -1.48 9.33 4.91
C TYR A 25 -0.01 8.92 5.03
N ARG A 26 0.52 8.21 4.04
CA ARG A 26 1.87 7.62 4.05
C ARG A 26 2.75 8.14 2.92
N ARG A 27 2.39 9.28 2.32
CA ARG A 27 3.08 9.90 1.17
C ARG A 27 4.58 10.05 1.42
N GLU A 28 4.97 10.56 2.59
CA GLU A 28 6.38 10.81 2.90
C GLU A 28 7.17 9.50 3.08
N ASP A 29 6.59 8.51 3.75
CA ASP A 29 7.21 7.20 3.95
C ASP A 29 7.36 6.48 2.60
N LEU A 30 6.32 6.49 1.76
CA LEU A 30 6.35 5.93 0.41
C LEU A 30 7.41 6.61 -0.47
N ALA A 31 7.51 7.94 -0.39
CA ALA A 31 8.50 8.70 -1.16
C ALA A 31 9.94 8.33 -0.74
N LYS A 32 10.22 8.26 0.57
CA LYS A 32 11.55 7.86 1.08
C LYS A 32 11.92 6.44 0.68
N ALA A 33 11.01 5.49 0.83
CA ALA A 33 11.24 4.11 0.43
C ALA A 33 11.48 4.00 -1.09
N SER A 34 10.68 4.70 -1.89
CA SER A 34 10.83 4.73 -3.36
C SER A 34 12.15 5.35 -3.79
N GLU A 35 12.55 6.46 -3.18
CA GLU A 35 13.83 7.12 -3.45
C GLU A 35 15.02 6.22 -3.09
N ALA A 36 14.96 5.54 -1.94
CA ALA A 36 16.00 4.61 -1.52
C ALA A 36 16.16 3.45 -2.52
N ILE A 37 15.05 2.87 -2.98
CA ILE A 37 15.04 1.81 -3.99
C ILE A 37 15.66 2.31 -5.30
N GLN A 38 15.24 3.47 -5.80
CA GLN A 38 15.76 4.03 -7.05
C GLN A 38 17.27 4.30 -6.98
N LYS A 39 17.77 4.78 -5.85
CA LYS A 39 19.22 4.96 -5.64
C LYS A 39 19.98 3.63 -5.67
N ALA A 40 19.42 2.59 -5.04
CA ALA A 40 20.02 1.26 -5.06
C ALA A 40 20.00 0.65 -6.48
N GLU A 41 18.88 0.77 -7.21
CA GLU A 41 18.75 0.34 -8.61
C GLU A 41 19.75 1.05 -9.52
N ALA A 42 19.91 2.37 -9.35
CA ALA A 42 20.86 3.16 -10.12
C ALA A 42 22.31 2.70 -9.86
N ALA A 43 22.67 2.44 -8.60
CA ALA A 43 24.00 1.92 -8.24
C ALA A 43 24.23 0.49 -8.75
N LEU A 44 23.19 -0.36 -8.76
CA LEU A 44 23.26 -1.72 -9.26
C LEU A 44 23.48 -1.74 -10.77
N SER A 45 22.93 -0.78 -11.54
CA SER A 45 23.08 -0.79 -13.00
C SER A 45 24.53 -0.73 -13.50
N ALA A 46 25.45 -0.23 -12.67
CA ALA A 46 26.88 -0.17 -12.96
C ALA A 46 27.69 -1.36 -12.40
N LYS A 47 27.05 -2.30 -11.68
CA LYS A 47 27.70 -3.39 -10.94
C LYS A 47 26.93 -4.70 -11.10
N SER A 48 27.51 -5.81 -10.65
CA SER A 48 26.78 -7.08 -10.52
C SER A 48 26.91 -7.57 -9.09
N ASN A 49 25.79 -7.64 -8.38
CA ASN A 49 25.71 -8.14 -7.01
C ASN A 49 24.33 -8.76 -6.80
N SER A 50 24.29 -10.10 -6.74
CA SER A 50 23.05 -10.87 -6.62
C SER A 50 22.33 -10.66 -5.28
N GLU A 51 23.06 -10.40 -4.20
CA GLU A 51 22.48 -10.12 -2.89
C GLU A 51 21.80 -8.74 -2.88
N ALA A 52 22.46 -7.73 -3.43
CA ALA A 52 21.87 -6.40 -3.58
C ALA A 52 20.64 -6.41 -4.49
N GLU A 53 20.68 -7.17 -5.60
CA GLU A 53 19.52 -7.37 -6.48
C GLU A 53 18.33 -8.02 -5.75
N ALA A 54 18.58 -9.05 -4.94
CA ALA A 54 17.55 -9.71 -4.15
C ALA A 54 16.91 -8.75 -3.13
N LEU A 55 17.72 -7.93 -2.44
CA LEU A 55 17.24 -6.93 -1.49
C LEU A 55 16.38 -5.84 -2.16
N ILE A 56 16.79 -5.37 -3.35
CA ILE A 56 16.01 -4.39 -4.15
C ILE A 56 14.67 -4.99 -4.57
N LYS A 57 14.67 -6.25 -5.05
CA LYS A 57 13.44 -6.96 -5.44
C LYS A 57 12.49 -7.14 -4.25
N GLU A 58 13.01 -7.48 -3.08
CA GLU A 58 12.20 -7.59 -1.87
C GLU A 58 11.62 -6.22 -1.45
N ALA A 59 12.42 -5.15 -1.51
CA ALA A 59 11.96 -3.79 -1.23
C ALA A 59 10.83 -3.35 -2.18
N ARG A 60 10.94 -3.65 -3.48
CA ARG A 60 9.87 -3.42 -4.46
C ARG A 60 8.59 -4.20 -4.12
N SER A 61 8.76 -5.45 -3.71
CA SER A 61 7.63 -6.32 -3.32
C SER A 61 6.91 -5.79 -2.08
N LEU A 62 7.65 -5.24 -1.11
CA LEU A 62 7.09 -4.64 0.10
C LEU A 62 6.27 -3.37 -0.20
N ILE A 63 6.77 -2.48 -1.07
CA ILE A 63 5.99 -1.29 -1.49
C ILE A 63 4.73 -1.68 -2.25
N ALA A 64 4.78 -2.72 -3.08
CA ALA A 64 3.65 -3.17 -3.89
C ALA A 64 2.63 -4.03 -3.12
N ALA A 65 2.95 -4.43 -1.89
CA ALA A 65 2.10 -5.32 -1.10
C ALA A 65 0.82 -4.61 -0.65
N LEU A 66 -0.33 -5.27 -0.85
CA LEU A 66 -1.63 -4.78 -0.41
C LEU A 66 -2.00 -5.37 0.96
N PRO A 67 -2.67 -4.60 1.84
CA PRO A 67 -3.12 -5.08 3.14
C PRO A 67 -4.41 -5.92 3.07
N ILE A 68 -4.85 -6.30 1.87
CA ILE A 68 -6.04 -7.11 1.60
C ILE A 68 -5.76 -8.13 0.49
N SER A 69 -6.48 -9.25 0.53
CA SER A 69 -6.51 -10.23 -0.56
C SER A 69 -7.57 -9.90 -1.61
N GLU A 70 -7.54 -10.59 -2.75
CA GLU A 70 -8.61 -10.51 -3.75
C GLU A 70 -9.97 -10.94 -3.19
N ALA A 71 -9.98 -11.96 -2.30
CA ALA A 71 -11.20 -12.43 -1.63
C ALA A 71 -11.79 -11.36 -0.69
N ASP A 72 -10.93 -10.64 0.04
CA ASP A 72 -11.37 -9.53 0.90
C ASP A 72 -11.93 -8.36 0.07
N ALA A 73 -11.42 -8.17 -1.15
CA ALA A 73 -11.90 -7.15 -2.08
C ALA A 73 -13.24 -7.50 -2.74
N VAL A 74 -13.85 -8.65 -2.43
CA VAL A 74 -15.15 -9.09 -2.97
C VAL A 74 -16.14 -9.60 -1.91
N ASP A 75 -15.65 -10.02 -0.74
CA ASP A 75 -16.51 -10.53 0.33
C ASP A 75 -17.42 -9.43 0.83
N GLY A 76 -18.74 -9.55 0.65
CA GLY A 76 -19.78 -8.60 1.08
C GLY A 76 -19.68 -8.09 2.53
N LYS A 77 -18.91 -8.75 3.39
CA LYS A 77 -18.55 -8.25 4.74
C LYS A 77 -17.68 -6.99 4.72
N PHE A 78 -16.76 -6.83 3.76
CA PHE A 78 -15.91 -5.65 3.58
C PHE A 78 -16.63 -4.49 2.86
N PRO A 79 -17.29 -4.72 1.70
CA PRO A 79 -18.21 -3.78 1.10
C PRO A 79 -19.21 -3.28 2.12
N GLY A 80 -19.81 -4.08 3.01
CA GLY A 80 -20.72 -3.57 4.04
C GLY A 80 -20.14 -2.44 4.91
N VAL A 81 -18.84 -2.50 5.24
CA VAL A 81 -18.13 -1.46 6.00
C VAL A 81 -17.88 -0.20 5.15
N PHE A 82 -17.41 -0.38 3.91
CA PHE A 82 -17.04 0.73 3.01
C PHE A 82 -18.16 1.20 2.07
N THR A 83 -19.32 0.53 2.05
CA THR A 83 -20.50 0.85 1.23
C THR A 83 -21.71 1.26 2.07
N SER A 84 -21.55 1.30 3.41
CA SER A 84 -22.57 1.78 4.32
C SER A 84 -23.08 3.15 3.87
N ASP A 85 -24.37 3.41 4.10
CA ASP A 85 -24.96 4.71 3.77
C ASP A 85 -24.26 5.88 4.47
N VAL A 86 -23.51 5.61 5.54
CA VAL A 86 -22.62 6.57 6.22
C VAL A 86 -21.47 6.99 5.30
N PHE A 87 -20.83 6.05 4.59
CA PHE A 87 -19.77 6.35 3.61
C PHE A 87 -20.33 7.10 2.40
N LYS A 88 -21.52 6.73 1.90
CA LYS A 88 -22.20 7.48 0.81
C LYS A 88 -22.65 8.89 1.24
N LYS A 89 -22.90 9.11 2.54
CA LYS A 89 -23.30 10.40 3.13
C LYS A 89 -22.12 11.26 3.60
N ARG A 90 -20.87 10.77 3.48
CA ARG A 90 -19.63 11.55 3.71
C ARG A 90 -19.50 12.66 2.65
N LYS A 91 -20.33 13.69 2.78
CA LYS A 91 -20.29 14.93 1.97
C LYS A 91 -19.52 16.05 2.68
N LYS A 92 -19.05 15.80 3.91
CA LYS A 92 -18.38 16.77 4.78
C LYS A 92 -17.25 16.09 5.56
N ALA A 93 -16.18 16.85 5.83
CA ALA A 93 -14.96 16.36 6.49
C ALA A 93 -15.17 15.90 7.94
N ASP A 94 -16.25 16.34 8.60
CA ASP A 94 -16.60 16.05 10.00
C ASP A 94 -17.40 14.75 10.18
N ALA A 95 -17.78 14.07 9.09
CA ALA A 95 -18.55 12.84 9.17
C ALA A 95 -17.72 11.69 9.78
N LYS A 96 -18.20 11.19 10.93
CA LYS A 96 -17.55 10.14 11.72
C LYS A 96 -17.38 8.84 10.93
N VAL A 97 -16.16 8.29 10.98
CA VAL A 97 -15.86 6.93 10.50
C VAL A 97 -16.61 5.93 11.38
N PRO A 98 -17.34 4.94 10.83
CA PRO A 98 -17.84 3.82 11.62
C PRO A 98 -16.68 3.10 12.32
N GLN A 99 -16.84 2.75 13.61
CA GLN A 99 -15.76 2.15 14.41
C GLN A 99 -15.08 0.95 13.72
N ARG A 100 -15.88 0.08 13.09
CA ARG A 100 -15.36 -1.09 12.37
C ARG A 100 -14.46 -0.73 11.18
N GLN A 101 -14.76 0.38 10.50
CA GLN A 101 -13.92 0.87 9.40
C GLN A 101 -12.60 1.42 9.93
N ALA A 102 -12.64 2.20 11.01
CA ALA A 102 -11.43 2.76 11.62
C ALA A 102 -10.46 1.64 12.09
N GLU A 103 -10.98 0.59 12.73
CA GLU A 103 -10.19 -0.59 13.13
C GLU A 103 -9.49 -1.29 11.96
N ILE A 104 -10.13 -1.30 10.79
CA ILE A 104 -9.57 -1.89 9.57
C ILE A 104 -8.50 -0.97 8.98
N GLU A 105 -8.81 0.31 8.84
CA GLU A 105 -7.88 1.31 8.32
C GLU A 105 -6.63 1.43 9.18
N GLU A 106 -6.74 1.31 10.51
CA GLU A 106 -5.59 1.27 11.42
C GLU A 106 -4.67 0.05 11.18
N LYS A 107 -5.25 -1.13 10.90
CA LYS A 107 -4.48 -2.32 10.56
C LYS A 107 -3.78 -2.17 9.22
N TRP A 108 -4.47 -1.62 8.23
CA TRP A 108 -3.90 -1.32 6.92
C TRP A 108 -2.77 -0.31 7.03
N ASP A 109 -2.95 0.70 7.87
CA ASP A 109 -1.96 1.73 8.13
C ASP A 109 -0.69 1.16 8.78
N ALA A 110 -0.85 0.33 9.82
CA ALA A 110 0.28 -0.34 10.48
C ALA A 110 1.03 -1.27 9.52
N PHE A 111 0.30 -2.04 8.71
CA PHE A 111 0.88 -2.90 7.67
C PHE A 111 1.70 -2.08 6.65
N THR A 112 1.10 -1.03 6.11
CA THR A 112 1.71 -0.18 5.08
C THR A 112 2.96 0.52 5.62
N LYS A 113 2.87 1.11 6.82
CA LYS A 113 3.98 1.78 7.48
C LYS A 113 5.16 0.83 7.70
N LYS A 114 4.90 -0.38 8.19
CA LYS A 114 5.94 -1.39 8.39
C LYS A 114 6.61 -1.76 7.06
N ASN A 115 5.82 -2.02 6.02
CA ASN A 115 6.38 -2.41 4.73
C ASN A 115 7.23 -1.31 4.09
N TYR A 116 6.82 -0.04 4.18
CA TYR A 116 7.62 1.07 3.66
C TYR A 116 8.93 1.24 4.43
N ALA A 117 8.91 1.12 5.76
CA ALA A 117 10.12 1.16 6.58
C ALA A 117 11.08 0.01 6.26
N ASP A 118 10.55 -1.22 6.11
CA ASP A 118 11.33 -2.40 5.77
C ASP A 118 11.91 -2.28 4.34
N ALA A 119 11.13 -1.76 3.39
CA ALA A 119 11.57 -1.51 2.02
C ALA A 119 12.72 -0.49 1.97
N GLU A 120 12.59 0.62 2.70
CA GLU A 120 13.64 1.63 2.81
C GLU A 120 14.92 1.03 3.41
N SER A 121 14.80 0.24 4.48
CA SER A 121 15.93 -0.43 5.14
C SER A 121 16.66 -1.38 4.19
N LYS A 122 15.93 -2.24 3.48
CA LYS A 122 16.50 -3.19 2.51
C LYS A 122 17.18 -2.49 1.34
N ALA A 123 16.56 -1.43 0.82
CA ALA A 123 17.16 -0.63 -0.25
C ALA A 123 18.46 0.07 0.21
N LYS A 124 18.50 0.59 1.44
CA LYS A 124 19.74 1.18 2.01
C LYS A 124 20.83 0.13 2.22
N GLN A 125 20.48 -1.09 2.65
CA GLN A 125 21.42 -2.20 2.78
C GLN A 125 22.00 -2.58 1.40
N ALA A 126 21.15 -2.74 0.38
CA ALA A 126 21.57 -2.99 -0.99
C ALA A 126 22.52 -1.90 -1.50
N LEU A 127 22.16 -0.62 -1.30
CA LEU A 127 23.00 0.50 -1.70
C LEU A 127 24.37 0.48 -0.99
N ALA A 128 24.43 0.08 0.29
CA ALA A 128 25.69 -0.01 1.03
C ALA A 128 26.61 -1.11 0.45
N MET A 129 26.05 -2.22 -0.05
CA MET A 129 26.80 -3.28 -0.76
C MET A 129 27.29 -2.85 -2.15
N LEU A 130 26.72 -1.77 -2.69
CA LEU A 130 26.99 -1.25 -4.04
C LEU A 130 27.83 0.02 -4.04
N LYS A 131 28.27 0.53 -2.89
CA LYS A 131 29.28 1.60 -2.80
C LYS A 131 30.65 0.98 -2.98
#